data_AF-A0A969IIL6-F1
#
_entry.id   AF-A0A969IIL6-F1
#
_cell.length_a   1.000
_cell.length_b   1.000
_cell.length_c   1.000
_cell.angle_alpha   90.00
_cell.angle_beta   90.00
_cell.angle_gamma   90.00
#
_symmetry.space_group_name_H-M   'P 1'
#
loop_
_entity.id
_entity.type
_entity.pdbx_description
1 polymer ?
#
loop_
_entity_poly.entity_id
_entity_poly.type
_entity_poly.pdbx_seq_one_letter_code
_entity_poly.pdbx_strand_id
1 'polypeptide(L)' 'MFSAPNYCDNMGNKGAFITLKGADMVPHFQQFTAVPHPDMKPMAYADMSMFGGFL' A
#
# COMPACT_ATOMS: atom_id res chain seq x y z
N MET A 1 -3.77 1.48 -9.75
CA MET A 1 -3.74 2.43 -8.62
C MET A 1 -3.43 1.64 -7.37
N PHE A 2 -2.51 2.10 -6.54
CA PHE A 2 -2.04 1.37 -5.36
C PHE A 2 -1.92 2.34 -4.19
N SER A 3 -2.55 2.02 -3.07
CA SER A 3 -2.78 2.97 -1.97
C SER A 3 -2.06 2.62 -0.67
N ALA A 4 -1.22 1.59 -0.67
CA ALA A 4 -0.41 1.20 0.49
C ALA A 4 1.03 1.74 0.30
N PRO A 5 1.35 2.97 0.75
CA PRO A 5 2.72 3.46 0.70
C PRO A 5 3.62 2.63 1.61
N ASN A 6 4.87 2.43 1.22
CA ASN A 6 5.82 1.52 1.87
C ASN A 6 5.21 0.13 2.17
N TYR A 7 4.71 -0.55 1.13
CA TYR A 7 4.02 -1.83 1.27
C TYR A 7 4.83 -2.85 2.09
N CYS A 8 4.16 -3.50 3.03
CA CYS A 8 4.75 -4.44 3.99
C CYS A 8 6.00 -3.89 4.68
N ASP A 9 6.04 -2.58 4.94
CA ASP A 9 7.11 -1.82 5.59
C ASP A 9 8.51 -1.93 4.96
N ASN A 10 8.63 -2.54 3.78
CA ASN A 10 9.92 -2.88 3.16
C ASN A 10 10.11 -2.34 1.73
N MET A 11 9.03 -1.98 1.04
CA MET A 11 9.09 -1.71 -0.39
C MET A 11 9.46 -0.26 -0.76
N GLY A 12 9.27 0.71 0.14
CA GLY A 12 9.58 2.13 -0.10
C GLY A 12 8.75 2.84 -1.18
N ASN A 13 7.68 2.20 -1.69
CA ASN A 13 6.83 2.79 -2.73
C ASN A 13 5.95 3.95 -2.19
N LYS A 14 5.53 4.85 -3.09
CA LYS A 14 4.45 5.81 -2.80
C LYS A 14 3.08 5.13 -2.94
N GLY A 15 2.10 5.64 -2.21
CA GLY A 15 0.68 5.37 -2.44
C GLY A 15 0.09 6.44 -3.36
N ALA A 16 -1.04 6.15 -4.00
CA ALA A 16 -1.78 7.13 -4.77
C ALA A 16 -3.28 6.85 -4.75
N PHE A 17 -4.09 7.90 -4.90
CA PHE A 17 -5.50 7.79 -5.22
C PHE A 17 -5.85 8.56 -6.49
N ILE A 18 -6.99 8.23 -7.09
CA ILE A 18 -7.49 8.86 -8.31
C ILE A 18 -8.77 9.61 -7.97
N THR A 19 -8.86 10.86 -8.40
CA THR A 19 -10.12 11.60 -8.44
C THR A 19 -10.61 11.65 -9.90
N LEU A 20 -11.87 11.32 -10.11
CA LEU A 20 -12.57 11.45 -11.39
C LEU A 20 -13.64 12.53 -11.22
N LYS A 21 -13.68 13.52 -12.12
CA LYS A 21 -14.74 14.53 -12.13
C LYS A 21 -15.82 14.10 -13.12
N GLY A 22 -17.09 14.14 -12.71
CA GLY A 22 -18.18 13.58 -13.51
C GLY A 22 -18.36 14.20 -14.92
N ALA A 23 -17.86 15.42 -15.14
CA ALA A 23 -17.99 16.10 -16.43
C ALA A 23 -17.03 15.56 -17.52
N ASP A 24 -15.84 15.08 -17.14
CA ASP A 24 -14.78 14.69 -18.08
C ASP A 24 -14.26 13.27 -17.84
N MET A 25 -14.48 12.71 -16.64
CA MET A 25 -13.99 11.42 -16.17
C MET A 25 -12.47 11.26 -16.35
N VAL A 26 -11.73 12.37 -16.38
CA VAL A 26 -10.27 12.35 -16.53
C VAL A 26 -9.64 11.95 -15.19
N PRO A 27 -8.74 10.94 -15.17
CA PRO A 27 -8.09 10.50 -13.94
C PRO A 27 -7.04 11.53 -13.47
N HIS A 28 -7.32 12.13 -12.32
CA HIS A 28 -6.36 12.96 -11.59
C HIS A 28 -5.70 12.14 -10.48
N PHE A 29 -4.40 11.89 -10.62
CA PHE A 29 -3.62 11.07 -9.69
C PHE A 29 -3.00 11.95 -8.60
N GLN A 30 -3.28 11.63 -7.34
CA GLN A 30 -2.64 12.26 -6.18
C GLN A 30 -1.78 11.22 -5.47
N GLN A 31 -0.47 11.48 -5.39
CA GLN A 31 0.48 10.60 -4.68
C GLN A 31 0.67 11.05 -3.23
N PHE A 32 0.98 10.08 -2.36
CA PHE A 32 1.29 10.29 -0.95
C PHE A 32 2.34 9.28 -0.47
N THR A 33 3.04 9.61 0.62
CA THR A 33 4.10 8.79 1.22
C THR A 33 3.60 8.10 2.49
N ALA A 34 4.38 7.12 2.97
CA ALA A 34 4.06 6.45 4.23
C ALA A 34 4.18 7.42 5.40
N VAL A 35 3.45 7.11 6.48
CA VAL A 35 3.48 7.83 7.75
C VAL A 35 3.83 6.85 8.86
N PRO A 36 4.33 7.32 10.02
CA PRO A 36 4.61 6.44 11.15
C PRO A 36 3.35 5.70 11.64
N HIS A 37 3.51 4.44 12.05
CA HIS A 37 2.49 3.62 12.69
C HIS A 37 3.07 2.95 13.95
N PRO A 38 2.23 2.38 14.85
CA PRO A 38 2.71 1.63 16.01
C PRO A 38 3.62 0.46 15.62
N ASP A 39 4.49 0.04 16.53
CA ASP A 39 5.43 -1.06 16.31
C ASP A 39 4.74 -2.44 16.33
N MET A 40 4.10 -2.75 15.20
CA MET A 40 3.52 -4.05 14.89
C MET A 40 3.98 -4.42 13.49
N LYS A 41 4.69 -5.55 13.37
CA LYS A 41 5.22 -6.01 12.09
C LYS A 41 4.10 -6.41 11.12
N PRO A 42 4.32 -6.27 9.80
CA PRO A 42 3.45 -6.87 8.80
C PRO A 42 3.28 -8.37 9.08
N MET A 43 2.08 -8.88 8.83
CA MET A 43 1.76 -10.31 8.96
C MET A 43 1.92 -10.90 10.38
N ALA A 44 1.90 -10.07 11.44
CA ALA A 44 2.02 -10.52 12.83
C ALA A 44 1.04 -11.63 13.25
N TYR A 45 -0.07 -11.82 12.51
CA TYR A 45 -1.11 -12.80 12.81
C TYR A 45 -1.35 -13.81 11.70
N ALA A 46 -0.56 -13.79 10.63
CA ALA A 46 -0.74 -14.75 9.54
C ALA A 46 -0.15 -16.11 9.92
N ASP A 47 -0.75 -17.19 9.40
CA ASP A 47 -0.13 -18.51 9.50
C ASP A 47 1.12 -18.53 8.60
N MET A 48 2.27 -18.80 9.22
CA MET A 48 3.55 -18.89 8.54
C MET A 48 3.63 -20.08 7.59
N SER A 49 2.72 -21.06 7.69
CA SER A 49 2.60 -22.16 6.73
C SER A 49 2.31 -21.66 5.30
N MET A 50 1.67 -20.49 5.16
CA MET A 50 1.39 -19.84 3.86
C MET A 50 2.60 -19.10 3.27
N PHE A 51 3.65 -18.86 4.07
CA PHE A 51 4.91 -18.23 3.64
C PHE A 51 6.01 -19.27 3.33
N GLY A 52 5.78 -20.55 3.62
CA GLY A 52 6.74 -21.66 3.52
C GLY A 52 6.91 -22.30 2.13
N GLY A 53 6.86 -21.51 1.05
CA GLY A 53 7.15 -21.96 -0.31
C GLY A 53 8.35 -21.28 -0.98
N PHE A 54 9.09 -20.44 -0.25
CA PHE A 54 10.19 -19.63 -0.77
C PHE A 54 11.42 -19.60 0.17
N LEU A 55 11.65 -20.71 0.87
CA LEU A 55 12.96 -21.08 1.41
C LEU A 55 13.44 -22.37 0.71
#